data_AF-A0A2S6S2V1-F1
#
_entry.id   AF-A0A2S6S2V1-F1
#
_cell.length_a   1.000
_cell.length_b   1.000
_cell.length_c   1.000
_cell.angle_alpha   90.00
_cell.angle_beta   90.00
_cell.angle_gamma   90.00
#
_symmetry.space_group_name_H-M   'P 1'
#
loop_
_entity.id
_entity.type
_entity.pdbx_description
1 polymer ?
#
loop_
_entity_poly.entity_id
_entity_poly.type
_entity_poly.pdbx_seq_one_letter_code
_entity_poly.pdbx_strand_id
1 'polypeptide(L)'
;IHIFFIMFVIFGGFLILKIKTIIFFHVPAVCWGVYAVLTRTVCPLTYLENWFLIRANRNEFSSSFLNHYLVPLVYPEEISHEKLIIFGFLLVLINLVLYLIIFRKHFFK
;
A
#
# COMPACT_ATOMS: atom_id res chain seq x y z
N ILE A 1 -6.47 -4.03 -8.37
CA ILE A 1 -6.95 -3.30 -7.17
C ILE A 1 -5.79 -3.05 -6.19
N HIS A 2 -4.96 -4.07 -5.95
CA HIS A 2 -3.79 -4.04 -5.09
C HIS A 2 -2.72 -3.04 -5.55
N ILE A 3 -2.42 -2.96 -6.85
CA ILE A 3 -1.50 -1.93 -7.38
C ILE A 3 -2.03 -0.52 -7.11
N PHE A 4 -3.34 -0.30 -7.29
CA PHE A 4 -3.95 0.99 -6.97
C PHE A 4 -3.84 1.30 -5.47
N PHE A 5 -3.99 0.30 -4.59
CA PHE A 5 -3.76 0.47 -3.16
C PHE A 5 -2.32 0.85 -2.85
N ILE A 6 -1.33 0.17 -3.44
CA ILE A 6 0.10 0.53 -3.28
C ILE A 6 0.36 1.95 -3.78
N MET A 7 -0.12 2.29 -4.98
CA MET A 7 0.00 3.65 -5.53
C MET A 7 -0.69 4.67 -4.62
N PHE A 8 -1.83 4.34 -4.03
CA PHE A 8 -2.51 5.20 -3.09
C PHE A 8 -1.70 5.36 -1.80
N VAL A 9 -1.09 4.31 -1.26
CA VAL A 9 -0.23 4.37 -0.07
C VAL A 9 1.05 5.21 -0.32
N ILE A 10 1.61 5.15 -1.52
CA ILE A 10 2.82 5.90 -1.90
C ILE A 10 2.50 7.37 -2.25
N PHE A 11 1.47 7.60 -3.08
CA PHE A 11 1.17 8.91 -3.66
C PHE A 11 -0.03 9.62 -3.01
N GLY A 12 -0.80 8.94 -2.16
CA GLY A 12 -2.00 9.49 -1.51
C GLY A 12 -1.72 10.71 -0.64
N GLY A 13 -0.49 10.84 -0.13
CA GLY A 13 -0.01 12.04 0.55
C GLY A 13 -0.13 13.30 -0.31
N PHE A 14 0.13 13.19 -1.62
CA PHE A 14 -0.04 14.31 -2.55
C PHE A 14 -1.52 14.60 -2.84
N LEU A 15 -2.39 13.59 -2.84
CA LEU A 15 -3.83 13.79 -3.04
C LEU A 15 -4.46 14.60 -1.89
N ILE A 16 -3.94 14.48 -0.67
CA ILE A 16 -4.41 15.26 0.49
C ILE A 16 -4.19 16.76 0.31
N LEU A 17 -3.18 17.18 -0.48
CA LEU A 17 -2.97 18.59 -0.82
C LEU A 17 -4.16 19.19 -1.59
N LYS A 18 -4.87 18.37 -2.39
CA LYS A 18 -6.04 18.79 -3.16
C LYS A 18 -7.36 18.48 -2.45
N ILE A 19 -7.49 17.32 -1.81
CA ILE A 19 -8.73 16.84 -1.20
C ILE A 19 -8.43 16.35 0.22
N LYS A 20 -8.62 17.24 1.21
CA LYS A 20 -8.25 17.00 2.60
C LYS A 20 -8.98 15.80 3.24
N THR A 21 -10.22 15.56 2.84
CA THR A 21 -11.03 14.44 3.36
C THR A 21 -10.42 13.07 3.08
N ILE A 22 -9.52 12.97 2.09
CA ILE A 22 -8.79 11.73 1.77
C ILE A 22 -7.88 11.30 2.93
N ILE A 23 -7.49 12.19 3.84
CA ILE A 23 -6.64 11.85 4.98
C ILE A 23 -7.24 10.75 5.86
N PHE A 24 -8.58 10.73 6.02
CA PHE A 24 -9.29 9.72 6.80
C PHE A 24 -9.21 8.32 6.18
N PHE A 25 -9.02 8.22 4.87
CA PHE A 25 -8.84 6.95 4.15
C PHE A 25 -7.36 6.60 3.98
N HIS A 26 -6.52 7.61 3.77
CA HIS A 26 -5.08 7.44 3.54
C HIS A 26 -4.34 7.00 4.80
N VAL A 27 -4.66 7.56 5.97
CA VAL A 27 -4.00 7.17 7.23
C VAL A 27 -4.22 5.68 7.55
N PRO A 28 -5.46 5.15 7.57
CA PRO A 28 -5.69 3.71 7.75
C PRO A 28 -5.02 2.86 6.67
N ALA A 29 -5.00 3.32 5.41
CA ALA A 29 -4.34 2.59 4.32
C ALA A 29 -2.82 2.48 4.54
N VAL A 30 -2.16 3.56 4.96
CA VAL A 30 -0.73 3.55 5.29
C VAL A 30 -0.46 2.66 6.52
N CYS A 31 -1.25 2.79 7.59
CA CYS A 31 -1.12 1.94 8.77
C CYS A 31 -1.26 0.45 8.42
N TRP A 32 -2.26 0.11 7.60
CA TRP A 32 -2.47 -1.25 7.11
C TRP A 32 -1.31 -1.73 6.23
N GLY A 33 -0.82 -0.89 5.32
CA GLY A 33 0.33 -1.21 4.47
C GLY A 33 1.59 -1.52 5.28
N VAL A 34 1.89 -0.70 6.29
CA VAL A 34 3.02 -0.93 7.20
C VAL A 34 2.84 -2.22 8.00
N TYR A 35 1.66 -2.45 8.55
CA TYR A 35 1.35 -3.68 9.28
C TYR A 35 1.54 -4.92 8.40
N ALA A 36 1.01 -4.90 7.17
CA ALA A 36 1.10 -6.01 6.23
C ALA A 36 2.56 -6.33 5.85
N VAL A 37 3.40 -5.30 5.66
CA VAL A 37 4.84 -5.45 5.39
C VAL A 37 5.57 -6.06 6.60
N LEU A 38 5.32 -5.56 7.81
CA LEU A 38 6.00 -6.02 9.03
C LEU A 38 5.62 -7.44 9.44
N THR A 39 4.35 -7.80 9.29
CA THR A 39 3.84 -9.12 9.67
C THR A 39 3.92 -10.15 8.56
N ARG A 40 4.36 -9.76 7.35
CA ARG A 40 4.28 -10.57 6.13
C ARG A 40 2.85 -11.12 5.88
N THR A 41 1.84 -10.43 6.42
CA THR A 41 0.45 -10.86 6.29
C THR A 41 -0.01 -10.62 4.88
N VAL A 42 -0.65 -11.62 4.27
CA VAL A 42 -1.27 -11.47 2.95
C VAL A 42 -2.33 -10.38 3.00
N CYS A 43 -2.23 -9.40 2.10
CA CYS A 43 -3.19 -8.30 2.06
C CYS A 43 -4.62 -8.83 1.79
N PRO A 44 -5.65 -8.42 2.57
CA PRO A 44 -7.02 -8.87 2.40
C PRO A 44 -7.59 -8.53 1.03
N LEU A 45 -7.06 -7.48 0.38
CA LEU A 45 -7.40 -7.14 -1.01
C LEU A 45 -7.09 -8.27 -1.99
N THR A 46 -6.12 -9.14 -1.69
CA THR A 46 -5.81 -10.30 -2.53
C THR A 46 -6.99 -11.28 -2.59
N TYR A 47 -7.70 -11.48 -1.48
CA TYR A 47 -8.92 -12.31 -1.47
C TYR A 47 -10.04 -11.68 -2.31
N LEU A 48 -10.18 -10.35 -2.25
CA LEU A 48 -11.17 -9.63 -3.05
C LEU A 48 -10.84 -9.67 -4.55
N GLU A 49 -9.56 -9.54 -4.91
CA GLU A 49 -9.11 -9.70 -6.30
C GLU A 49 -9.38 -11.10 -6.84
N ASN A 50 -9.08 -12.14 -6.05
CA ASN A 50 -9.40 -13.52 -6.40
C ASN A 50 -10.91 -13.72 -6.55
N TRP A 51 -11.72 -13.12 -5.68
CA TRP A 51 -13.18 -13.18 -5.79
C TRP A 51 -13.70 -12.57 -7.10
N PHE A 52 -13.17 -11.41 -7.50
CA PHE A 52 -13.52 -10.81 -8.79
C PHE A 52 -13.05 -11.65 -9.99
N LEU A 53 -11.88 -12.30 -9.90
CA LEU A 53 -11.37 -13.19 -10.96
C LEU A 53 -12.25 -14.43 -11.14
N ILE A 54 -12.66 -15.07 -10.04
CA ILE A 54 -13.57 -16.21 -10.04
C ILE A 54 -14.91 -15.81 -10.66
N ARG A 55 -15.45 -14.64 -10.29
CA ARG A 55 -16.69 -14.10 -10.88
C ARG A 55 -16.57 -13.75 -12.35
N ALA A 56 -15.38 -13.42 -12.84
CA ALA A 56 -15.10 -13.16 -14.24
C ALA A 56 -14.91 -14.45 -15.08
N ASN A 57 -15.17 -15.64 -14.50
CA ASN A 57 -14.96 -16.94 -15.13
C ASN A 57 -13.51 -17.14 -15.63
N ARG A 58 -12.57 -16.41 -15.02
CA ARG A 58 -11.14 -16.59 -15.20
C ARG A 58 -10.74 -17.67 -14.19
N ASN A 59 -10.75 -18.93 -14.64
CA ASN A 59 -10.37 -20.09 -13.83
C ASN A 59 -9.11 -19.80 -13.00
N GLU A 60 -9.13 -20.31 -11.77
CA GLU A 60 -8.29 -20.05 -10.58
C GLU A 60 -6.76 -20.24 -10.72
N PHE A 61 -6.22 -20.16 -11.93
CA PHE A 61 -4.80 -20.29 -12.25
C PHE A 61 -4.32 -19.15 -13.17
N SER A 62 -4.74 -17.91 -12.94
CA SER A 62 -3.92 -16.76 -13.35
C SER A 62 -2.73 -16.59 -12.38
N SER A 63 -1.94 -17.65 -12.25
CA SER A 63 -0.65 -17.75 -11.58
C SER A 63 0.46 -16.97 -12.30
N SER A 64 0.13 -16.12 -13.29
CA SER A 64 1.11 -15.47 -14.16
C SER A 64 1.35 -13.99 -13.86
N PHE A 65 0.42 -13.24 -13.25
CA PHE A 65 0.67 -11.80 -13.02
C PHE A 65 0.94 -11.47 -11.55
N LEU A 66 0.07 -11.96 -10.65
CA LEU A 66 0.23 -11.77 -9.22
C LEU A 66 1.46 -12.53 -8.71
N ASN A 67 1.57 -13.84 -8.99
CA ASN A 67 2.71 -14.65 -8.56
C ASN A 67 4.04 -14.33 -9.25
N HIS A 68 4.03 -13.75 -10.46
CA HIS A 68 5.25 -13.52 -11.24
C HIS A 68 5.77 -12.08 -11.16
N TYR A 69 4.90 -11.08 -10.95
CA TYR A 69 5.29 -9.66 -10.89
C TYR A 69 5.00 -8.98 -9.55
N LEU A 70 3.98 -9.43 -8.82
CA LEU A 70 3.54 -8.77 -7.58
C LEU A 70 4.07 -9.47 -6.33
N VAL A 71 3.97 -10.80 -6.25
CA VAL A 71 4.48 -11.62 -5.15
C VAL A 71 6.01 -11.47 -5.03
N PRO A 72 6.82 -11.56 -6.10
CA PRO A 72 8.27 -11.39 -5.97
C PRO A 72 8.71 -9.93 -5.79
N LEU A 73 7.77 -8.97 -5.88
CA LEU A 73 8.03 -7.55 -5.67
C LEU A 73 7.56 -7.09 -4.27
N VAL A 74 6.48 -7.68 -3.75
CA VAL A 74 5.83 -7.32 -2.48
C VAL A 74 6.13 -8.31 -1.36
N TYR A 75 6.29 -9.60 -1.68
CA TYR A 75 6.64 -10.69 -0.76
C TYR A 75 7.78 -11.56 -1.32
N PRO A 76 8.98 -11.00 -1.53
CA PRO A 76 10.03 -11.83 -2.09
C PRO A 76 10.52 -12.70 -0.93
N GLU A 77 10.48 -14.02 -1.13
CA GLU A 77 10.90 -14.99 -0.11
C GLU A 77 12.36 -14.75 0.36
N GLU A 78 13.12 -14.00 -0.44
CA GLU A 78 14.53 -13.64 -0.23
C GLU A 78 14.77 -12.21 0.30
N ILE A 79 13.74 -11.39 0.57
CA ILE A 79 13.98 -10.11 1.24
C ILE A 79 14.33 -10.37 2.71
N SER A 80 15.58 -10.04 3.07
CA SER A 80 16.05 -10.03 4.45
C SER A 80 15.17 -9.14 5.32
N HIS A 81 14.90 -9.55 6.56
CA HIS A 81 14.06 -8.80 7.50
C HIS A 81 14.46 -7.32 7.62
N GLU A 82 15.76 -7.03 7.53
CA GLU A 82 16.31 -5.67 7.52
C GLU A 82 15.76 -4.80 6.39
N LYS A 83 15.70 -5.34 5.16
CA LYS A 83 15.19 -4.61 4.00
C LYS A 83 13.70 -4.32 4.13
N LEU A 84 12.90 -5.24 4.67
CA LEU A 84 11.48 -5.00 4.97
C LEU A 84 11.30 -3.85 5.96
N ILE A 85 12.11 -3.82 7.03
CA ILE A 85 12.09 -2.73 8.02
C ILE A 85 12.48 -1.41 7.36
N ILE A 86 13.50 -1.39 6.50
CA ILE A 86 13.93 -0.19 5.77
C ILE A 86 12.80 0.31 4.85
N PHE A 87 12.16 -0.57 4.07
CA PHE A 87 11.05 -0.18 3.20
C PHE A 87 9.85 0.34 3.99
N GLY A 88 9.47 -0.33 5.07
CA GLY A 88 8.40 0.11 5.96
C GLY A 88 8.72 1.46 6.61
N PHE A 89 9.95 1.64 7.09
CA PHE A 89 10.42 2.89 7.70
C PHE A 89 10.42 4.04 6.69
N LEU A 90 10.95 3.82 5.49
CA LEU A 90 10.99 4.82 4.42
C LEU A 90 9.58 5.25 4.02
N LEU A 91 8.65 4.30 3.91
CA LEU A 91 7.24 4.57 3.60
C LEU A 91 6.58 5.47 4.65
N VAL A 92 6.80 5.16 5.94
CA VAL A 92 6.31 5.96 7.06
C VAL A 92 6.96 7.33 7.05
N LEU A 93 8.28 7.42 6.87
CA LEU A 93 9.03 8.67 6.90
C LEU A 93 8.56 9.63 5.80
N ILE A 94 8.41 9.15 4.57
CA ILE A 94 7.92 9.96 3.44
C ILE A 94 6.50 10.48 3.72
N ASN A 95 5.59 9.61 4.17
CA ASN A 95 4.22 10.02 4.48
C ASN A 95 4.16 11.00 5.66
N LEU A 96 4.98 10.80 6.70
CA LEU A 96 5.07 11.69 7.86
C LEU A 96 5.55 13.09 7.45
N VAL A 97 6.60 13.18 6.63
CA VAL A 97 7.11 14.45 6.10
C VAL A 97 6.03 15.18 5.29
N LEU A 98 5.30 14.46 4.43
CA LEU A 98 4.19 15.05 3.68
C LEU A 98 3.07 15.56 4.60
N TYR A 99 2.68 14.80 5.62
CA TYR A 99 1.70 15.25 6.61
C TYR A 99 2.16 16.49 7.38
N LEU A 100 3.43 16.55 7.80
CA LEU A 100 3.99 17.71 8.49
C LEU A 100 3.99 18.95 7.59
N ILE A 101 4.35 18.82 6.31
CA ILE A 101 4.30 19.93 5.34
C ILE A 101 2.86 20.41 5.15
N ILE A 102 1.89 19.49 5.02
CA ILE A 102 0.47 19.81 4.87
C ILE A 102 -0.06 20.50 6.12
N PHE A 103 0.25 19.96 7.30
CA PHE A 103 -0.16 20.52 8.59
C PHE A 103 0.40 21.93 8.77
N ARG A 104 1.70 22.13 8.51
CA ARG A 104 2.35 23.44 8.62
C ARG A 104 1.74 24.46 7.64
N LYS A 105 1.43 24.05 6.40
CA LYS A 105 0.79 24.91 5.40
C LYS A 105 -0.65 25.28 5.77
N HIS A 106 -1.34 24.45 6.53
CA HIS A 106 -2.75 24.67 6.86
C HIS A 106 -2.96 25.39 8.20
N PHE A 107 -2.09 25.19 9.18
CA PHE A 107 -2.20 25.80 10.52
C PHE A 107 -1.55 27.20 10.62
N PHE A 108 -0.59 27.52 9.74
CA PHE A 108 0.06 28.84 9.68
C PHE A 108 -0.55 29.76 8.60
N LYS A 109 -1.84 29.60 8.30
CA LYS A 109 -2.58 30.45 7.37
C LYS A 109 -3.84 30.97 8.03
#